data_AF-A0A6A6WHA5-F1
#
_entry.id   AF-A0A6A6WHA5-F1
#
_cell.length_a   1.000
_cell.length_b   1.000
_cell.length_c   1.000
_cell.angle_alpha   90.00
_cell.angle_beta   90.00
_cell.angle_gamma   90.00
#
_symmetry.space_group_name_H-M   'P 1'
#
loop_
_entity.id
_entity.type
_entity.pdbx_description
1 polymer ?
#
loop_
_entity_poly.entity_id
_entity_poly.type
_entity_poly.pdbx_seq_one_letter_code
_entity_poly.pdbx_strand_id
1 'polypeptide(L)'
;PLLHKQKTSQPTHALIIGAGLTAAQLTHLLLSPPHNISKITLLARHPLRTKPFDVDLAWMGKFRNINQAYFYGADSDQDRISMIAQARGGGSITPPFTRHLRTWQARHRLDIRECSVVDWECSTFDEKNRTWNVRTTSTTNPTEKATVEDVDWIYHATGAPTCTASIPCLQTLLASHPIATCGGLPCLTEELQWRADVPCWVTGKMAGLRVGPGAGNLGGARVGAERVVVGVQEWLGRGGGGGGGGGGEGEKGEGVDGEEGQGEKRGEKWEEMMERRDSALERDEYTTARGNRFRTLDFAALEGDE
;
A
#
# COMPACT_ATOMS: atom_id res chain seq x y z
N PRO A 1 12.57 30.70 7.57
CA PRO A 1 13.93 30.42 7.05
C PRO A 1 13.95 30.12 5.53
N LEU A 2 13.21 29.11 5.04
CA LEU A 2 13.12 28.76 3.61
C LEU A 2 12.58 29.90 2.76
N LEU A 3 11.39 30.38 3.10
CA LEU A 3 10.76 31.52 2.45
C LEU A 3 11.60 32.80 2.56
N HIS A 4 12.41 32.93 3.63
CA HIS A 4 13.31 34.08 3.77
C HIS A 4 14.50 33.94 2.81
N LYS A 5 15.23 32.82 2.83
CA LYS A 5 16.34 32.52 1.91
C LYS A 5 15.90 32.58 0.45
N GLN A 6 14.73 32.05 0.13
CA GLN A 6 14.13 32.12 -1.21
C GLN A 6 13.77 33.57 -1.60
N LYS A 7 13.15 34.34 -0.70
CA LYS A 7 12.84 35.77 -0.95
C LYS A 7 14.09 36.63 -1.08
N THR A 8 15.18 36.26 -0.41
CA THR A 8 16.48 36.95 -0.49
C THR A 8 17.41 36.33 -1.54
N SER A 9 16.92 35.44 -2.40
CA SER A 9 17.67 34.76 -3.46
C SER A 9 18.98 34.08 -2.98
N GLN A 10 19.01 33.61 -1.74
CA GLN A 10 20.14 32.84 -1.21
C GLN A 10 20.09 31.40 -1.72
N PRO A 11 21.24 30.77 -2.01
CA PRO A 11 21.30 29.35 -2.34
C PRO A 11 20.68 28.49 -1.23
N THR A 12 19.91 27.48 -1.63
CA THR A 12 19.23 26.55 -0.74
C THR A 12 19.57 25.11 -1.08
N HIS A 13 19.81 24.28 -0.06
CA HIS A 13 20.17 22.87 -0.22
C HIS A 13 19.25 21.97 0.61
N ALA A 14 18.57 21.04 -0.03
CA ALA A 14 17.78 20.03 0.67
C ALA A 14 18.36 18.62 0.50
N LEU A 15 18.34 17.83 1.57
CA LEU A 15 18.62 16.40 1.56
C LEU A 15 17.31 15.63 1.58
N ILE A 16 17.12 14.71 0.64
CA ILE A 16 15.98 13.79 0.62
C ILE A 16 16.52 12.38 0.84
N ILE A 17 16.00 11.70 1.86
CA ILE A 17 16.38 10.32 2.20
C ILE A 17 15.28 9.38 1.74
N GLY A 18 15.56 8.57 0.72
CA GLY A 18 14.60 7.62 0.16
C GLY A 18 14.82 7.36 -1.33
N ALA A 19 14.39 6.19 -1.78
CA ALA A 19 14.55 5.73 -3.17
C ALA A 19 13.21 5.34 -3.84
N GLY A 20 12.09 5.74 -3.23
CA GLY A 20 10.75 5.46 -3.74
C GLY A 20 10.13 6.62 -4.51
N LEU A 21 8.93 6.41 -5.05
CA LEU A 21 8.19 7.40 -5.82
C LEU A 21 7.98 8.72 -5.07
N THR A 22 7.68 8.68 -3.77
CA THR A 22 7.53 9.88 -2.93
C THR A 22 8.81 10.72 -2.92
N ALA A 23 9.98 10.09 -2.82
CA ALA A 23 11.26 10.80 -2.84
C ALA A 23 11.48 11.48 -4.20
N ALA A 24 11.19 10.78 -5.30
CA ALA A 24 11.33 11.34 -6.65
C ALA A 24 10.33 12.49 -6.92
N GLN A 25 9.08 12.35 -6.47
CA GLN A 25 8.05 13.39 -6.54
C GLN A 25 8.45 14.62 -5.76
N LEU A 26 8.91 14.44 -4.52
CA LEU A 26 9.36 15.54 -3.68
C LEU A 26 10.56 16.26 -4.30
N THR A 27 11.55 15.53 -4.81
CA THR A 27 12.68 16.12 -5.54
C THR A 27 12.21 16.97 -6.72
N HIS A 28 11.31 16.43 -7.55
CA HIS A 28 10.79 17.15 -8.70
C HIS A 28 10.02 18.41 -8.28
N LEU A 29 9.15 18.31 -7.27
CA LEU A 29 8.35 19.41 -6.74
C LEU A 29 9.24 20.53 -6.20
N LEU A 30 10.20 20.21 -5.34
CA LEU A 30 11.06 21.20 -4.68
C LEU A 30 11.99 21.93 -5.65
N LEU A 31 12.47 21.25 -6.71
CA LEU A 31 13.30 21.89 -7.74
C LEU A 31 12.50 22.75 -8.72
N SER A 32 11.20 22.47 -8.87
CA SER A 32 10.30 23.15 -9.79
C SER A 32 9.71 24.44 -9.18
N PRO A 33 9.19 25.36 -10.01
CA PRO A 33 8.38 26.46 -9.52
C PRO A 33 7.12 25.96 -8.78
N PRO A 34 6.66 26.67 -7.74
CA PRO A 34 7.20 27.94 -7.22
C PRO A 34 8.38 27.78 -6.25
N HIS A 35 8.72 26.55 -5.84
CA HIS A 35 9.69 26.29 -4.78
C HIS A 35 11.13 26.61 -5.16
N ASN A 36 11.59 26.23 -6.36
CA ASN A 36 12.90 26.61 -6.90
C ASN A 36 14.10 26.41 -5.93
N ILE A 37 14.13 25.31 -5.15
CA ILE A 37 15.26 24.99 -4.28
C ILE A 37 16.54 24.85 -5.10
N SER A 38 17.64 25.50 -4.70
CA SER A 38 18.82 25.63 -5.58
C SER A 38 19.44 24.28 -5.91
N LYS A 39 19.61 23.42 -4.90
CA LYS A 39 20.21 22.09 -5.03
C LYS A 39 19.50 21.07 -4.15
N ILE A 40 19.43 19.82 -4.61
CA ILE A 40 19.01 18.67 -3.79
C ILE A 40 20.06 17.57 -3.86
N THR A 41 20.37 16.97 -2.71
CA THR A 41 21.01 15.65 -2.64
C THR A 41 19.95 14.61 -2.30
N LEU A 42 19.80 13.59 -3.14
CA LEU A 42 18.91 12.44 -2.93
C LEU A 42 19.76 11.25 -2.48
N LEU A 43 19.53 10.76 -1.27
CA LEU A 43 20.23 9.64 -0.68
C LEU A 43 19.40 8.36 -0.79
N ALA A 44 19.97 7.33 -1.40
CA ALA A 44 19.34 6.04 -1.59
C ALA A 44 20.20 4.92 -0.97
N ARG A 45 19.61 4.11 -0.09
CA ARG A 45 20.30 2.96 0.57
C ARG A 45 20.69 1.85 -0.42
N HIS A 46 20.06 1.81 -1.59
CA HIS A 46 20.31 0.82 -2.63
C HIS A 46 20.27 1.53 -4.00
N PRO A 47 20.75 0.89 -5.09
CA PRO A 47 20.59 1.45 -6.42
C PRO A 47 19.12 1.77 -6.72
N LEU A 48 18.88 2.87 -7.43
CA LEU A 48 17.55 3.29 -7.83
C LEU A 48 16.95 2.27 -8.79
N ARG A 49 15.69 1.91 -8.55
CA ARG A 49 14.96 0.94 -9.36
C ARG A 49 13.85 1.66 -10.10
N THR A 50 13.83 1.53 -11.43
CA THR A 50 12.73 2.05 -12.23
C THR A 50 11.72 0.93 -12.46
N LYS A 51 10.48 1.10 -11.98
CA LYS A 51 9.37 0.15 -12.18
C LYS A 51 8.09 0.90 -12.50
N PRO A 52 7.22 0.39 -13.40
CA PRO A 52 5.92 1.00 -13.64
C PRO A 52 4.94 0.84 -12.47
N PHE A 53 5.11 -0.20 -11.65
CA PHE A 53 4.24 -0.52 -10.51
C PHE A 53 5.03 -0.72 -9.21
N ASP A 54 4.31 -0.75 -8.09
CA ASP A 54 4.84 -0.94 -6.73
C ASP A 54 5.11 -2.41 -6.37
N VAL A 55 4.64 -3.33 -7.22
CA VAL A 55 4.96 -4.76 -7.21
C VAL A 55 5.59 -5.16 -8.54
N ASP A 56 6.31 -6.28 -8.54
CA ASP A 56 6.91 -6.82 -9.76
C ASP A 56 5.86 -7.13 -10.84
N LEU A 57 6.22 -6.96 -12.11
CA LEU A 57 5.34 -7.20 -13.26
C LEU A 57 4.79 -8.63 -13.30
N ALA A 58 5.51 -9.61 -12.75
CA ALA A 58 5.03 -10.98 -12.65
C ALA A 58 3.76 -11.09 -11.79
N TRP A 59 3.47 -10.14 -10.90
CA TRP A 59 2.25 -10.08 -10.09
C TRP A 59 1.10 -9.32 -10.75
N MET A 60 1.35 -8.68 -11.89
CA MET A 60 0.38 -7.83 -12.59
C MET A 60 0.07 -8.29 -14.01
N GLY A 61 0.97 -9.05 -14.63
CA GLY A 61 0.86 -9.49 -16.02
C GLY A 61 0.66 -11.00 -16.16
N LYS A 62 1.32 -11.58 -17.17
CA LYS A 62 1.16 -12.98 -17.60
C LYS A 62 1.29 -14.02 -16.47
N PHE A 63 2.16 -13.78 -15.49
CA PHE A 63 2.44 -14.74 -14.42
C PHE A 63 1.63 -14.51 -13.14
N ARG A 64 0.65 -13.59 -13.17
CA ARG A 64 -0.14 -13.20 -12.00
C ARG A 64 -0.79 -14.41 -11.33
N ASN A 65 -1.52 -15.23 -12.10
CA ASN A 65 -2.29 -16.35 -11.56
C ASN A 65 -1.38 -17.40 -10.92
N ILE A 66 -0.22 -17.67 -11.53
CA ILE A 66 0.79 -18.61 -11.01
C ILE A 66 1.34 -18.09 -9.68
N ASN A 67 1.74 -16.82 -9.62
CA ASN A 67 2.27 -16.22 -8.39
C ASN A 67 1.21 -16.14 -7.28
N GLN A 68 -0.05 -15.88 -7.64
CA GLN A 68 -1.16 -15.92 -6.69
C GLN A 68 -1.41 -17.33 -6.16
N ALA A 69 -1.34 -18.36 -7.01
CA ALA A 69 -1.46 -19.75 -6.60
C ALA A 69 -0.36 -20.13 -5.60
N TYR A 70 0.90 -19.80 -5.88
CA TYR A 70 2.00 -20.01 -4.93
C TYR A 70 1.81 -19.25 -3.62
N PHE A 71 1.28 -18.03 -3.68
CA PHE A 71 1.02 -17.22 -2.48
C PHE A 71 -0.09 -17.82 -1.60
N TYR A 72 -1.20 -18.24 -2.21
CA TYR A 72 -2.32 -18.82 -1.47
C TYR A 72 -1.99 -20.21 -0.95
N GLY A 73 -1.20 -20.99 -1.69
CA GLY A 73 -0.70 -22.30 -1.28
C GLY A 73 0.49 -22.27 -0.32
N ALA A 74 0.92 -21.11 0.17
CA ALA A 74 2.01 -21.03 1.15
C ALA A 74 1.61 -21.63 2.50
N ASP A 75 2.52 -22.40 3.10
CA ASP A 75 2.27 -23.14 4.36
C ASP A 75 2.14 -22.23 5.59
N SER A 76 2.72 -21.02 5.55
CA SER A 76 2.75 -20.12 6.69
C SER A 76 2.61 -18.64 6.31
N ASP A 77 2.15 -17.82 7.26
CA ASP A 77 2.14 -16.37 7.11
C ASP A 77 3.56 -15.77 7.01
N GLN A 78 4.57 -16.48 7.52
CA GLN A 78 5.97 -16.08 7.42
C GLN A 78 6.50 -16.20 5.98
N ASP A 79 6.09 -17.23 5.26
CA ASP A 79 6.38 -17.39 3.83
C ASP A 79 5.68 -16.32 3.03
N ARG A 80 4.40 -16.05 3.34
CA ARG A 80 3.63 -14.96 2.71
C ARG A 80 4.28 -13.59 2.89
N ILE A 81 4.77 -13.26 4.09
CA ILE A 81 5.54 -12.02 4.31
C ILE A 81 6.78 -11.96 3.42
N SER A 82 7.51 -13.07 3.30
CA SER A 82 8.71 -13.14 2.50
C SER A 82 8.41 -12.92 1.02
N MET A 83 7.34 -13.56 0.50
CA MET A 83 6.84 -13.35 -0.85
C MET A 83 6.42 -11.89 -1.10
N ILE A 84 5.71 -11.26 -0.15
CA ILE A 84 5.33 -9.84 -0.24
C ILE A 84 6.55 -8.93 -0.30
N ALA A 85 7.53 -9.15 0.57
CA ALA A 85 8.76 -8.37 0.61
C ALA A 85 9.54 -8.49 -0.71
N GLN A 86 9.67 -9.71 -1.24
CA GLN A 86 10.34 -9.98 -2.52
C GLN A 86 9.61 -9.32 -3.70
N ALA A 87 8.29 -9.49 -3.78
CA ALA A 87 7.46 -8.97 -4.86
C ALA A 87 7.51 -7.44 -4.95
N ARG A 88 7.53 -6.75 -3.80
CA ARG A 88 7.68 -5.28 -3.75
C ARG A 88 9.11 -4.88 -4.08
N GLY A 89 10.08 -5.50 -3.42
CA GLY A 89 11.51 -5.25 -3.67
C GLY A 89 11.94 -3.83 -3.32
N GLY A 90 11.37 -3.24 -2.26
CA GLY A 90 11.74 -1.91 -1.77
C GLY A 90 11.16 -0.74 -2.56
N GLY A 91 11.74 0.45 -2.38
CA GLY A 91 11.32 1.65 -3.08
C GLY A 91 11.67 1.58 -4.57
N SER A 92 10.72 1.95 -5.42
CA SER A 92 10.89 2.11 -6.87
C SER A 92 10.37 3.46 -7.33
N ILE A 93 10.85 3.89 -8.50
CA ILE A 93 10.49 5.14 -9.16
C ILE A 93 9.85 4.79 -10.50
N THR A 94 8.79 5.50 -10.88
CA THR A 94 8.13 5.27 -12.18
C THR A 94 8.94 5.88 -13.33
N PRO A 95 8.88 5.34 -14.56
CA PRO A 95 9.64 5.85 -15.69
C PRO A 95 9.51 7.37 -15.94
N PRO A 96 8.33 8.01 -15.78
CA PRO A 96 8.20 9.47 -15.87
C PRO A 96 9.05 10.21 -14.84
N PHE A 97 9.04 9.78 -13.58
CA PHE A 97 9.82 10.41 -12.53
C PHE A 97 11.32 10.14 -12.66
N THR A 98 11.72 8.96 -13.14
CA THR A 98 13.13 8.70 -13.49
C THR A 98 13.62 9.70 -14.55
N ARG A 99 12.80 10.01 -15.55
CA ARG A 99 13.14 11.03 -16.57
C ARG A 99 13.28 12.41 -15.94
N HIS A 100 12.37 12.82 -15.05
CA HIS A 100 12.47 14.10 -14.33
C HIS A 100 13.76 14.20 -13.50
N LEU A 101 14.15 13.14 -12.77
CA LEU A 101 15.39 13.14 -12.00
C LEU A 101 16.62 13.29 -12.90
N ARG A 102 16.68 12.56 -14.02
CA ARG A 102 17.77 12.69 -15.00
C ARG A 102 17.88 14.11 -15.56
N THR A 103 16.75 14.75 -15.85
CA THR A 103 16.74 16.16 -16.30
C THR A 103 17.35 17.09 -15.25
N TRP A 104 17.05 16.88 -13.96
CA TRP A 104 17.61 17.68 -12.89
C TRP A 104 19.09 17.41 -12.62
N GLN A 105 19.55 16.16 -12.77
CA GLN A 105 20.97 15.82 -12.72
C GLN A 105 21.75 16.49 -13.86
N ALA A 106 21.21 16.48 -15.08
CA ALA A 106 21.82 17.14 -16.24
C ALA A 106 21.90 18.68 -16.09
N ARG A 107 21.05 19.26 -15.24
CA ARG A 107 21.09 20.69 -14.86
C ARG A 107 22.00 20.97 -13.65
N HIS A 108 22.68 19.95 -13.12
CA HIS A 108 23.53 20.04 -11.92
C HIS A 108 22.81 20.55 -10.66
N ARG A 109 21.47 20.41 -10.60
CA ARG A 109 20.65 20.79 -9.43
C ARG A 109 20.25 19.60 -8.56
N LEU A 110 20.52 18.38 -9.02
CA LEU A 110 20.28 17.15 -8.28
C LEU A 110 21.56 16.31 -8.24
N ASP A 111 22.00 15.97 -7.04
CA ASP A 111 23.02 14.97 -6.76
C ASP A 111 22.33 13.71 -6.23
N ILE A 112 22.59 12.54 -6.83
CA ILE A 112 22.01 11.27 -6.37
C ILE A 112 23.12 10.40 -5.84
N ARG A 113 23.04 10.06 -4.55
CA ARG A 113 23.99 9.20 -3.85
C ARG A 113 23.33 7.86 -3.55
N GLU A 114 23.58 6.90 -4.43
CA GLU A 114 23.13 5.51 -4.26
C GLU A 114 24.02 4.77 -3.26
N CYS A 115 23.54 3.62 -2.77
CA CYS A 115 24.25 2.78 -1.81
C CYS A 115 24.78 3.54 -0.59
N SER A 116 24.00 4.51 -0.09
CA SER A 116 24.44 5.41 0.98
C SER A 116 23.37 5.57 2.05
N VAL A 117 23.80 5.63 3.31
CA VAL A 117 22.94 5.86 4.49
C VAL A 117 23.48 7.00 5.34
N VAL A 118 22.59 7.64 6.11
CA VAL A 118 22.99 8.70 7.04
C VAL A 118 23.58 8.08 8.30
N ASP A 119 24.67 8.69 8.78
CA ASP A 119 25.27 8.49 10.10
C ASP A 119 24.90 9.71 10.98
N TRP A 120 23.80 9.59 11.72
CA TRP A 120 23.25 10.68 12.52
C TRP A 120 24.13 11.06 13.70
N GLU A 121 24.80 10.09 14.31
CA GLU A 121 25.67 10.31 15.48
C GLU A 121 26.86 11.19 15.13
N CYS A 122 27.35 11.08 13.90
CA CYS A 122 28.46 11.88 13.40
C CYS A 122 28.03 13.11 12.59
N SER A 123 26.73 13.40 12.49
CA SER A 123 26.20 14.57 11.81
C SER A 123 26.14 15.77 12.76
N THR A 124 26.42 16.97 12.26
CA THR A 124 26.47 18.18 13.09
C THR A 124 25.55 19.26 12.57
N PHE A 125 25.08 20.13 13.47
CA PHE A 125 24.27 21.30 13.13
C PHE A 125 25.10 22.56 13.36
N ASP A 126 25.23 23.40 12.34
CA ASP A 126 25.84 24.72 12.43
C ASP A 126 24.79 25.74 12.87
N GLU A 127 24.88 26.20 14.11
CA GLU A 127 23.94 27.17 14.68
C GLU A 127 23.99 28.54 13.99
N LYS A 128 25.16 28.94 13.47
CA LYS A 128 25.36 30.25 12.83
C LYS A 128 24.66 30.31 11.48
N ASN A 129 24.88 29.29 10.66
CA ASN A 129 24.30 29.20 9.31
C ASN A 129 22.91 28.56 9.31
N ARG A 130 22.53 27.92 10.42
CA ARG A 130 21.31 27.13 10.60
C ARG A 130 21.20 26.00 9.58
N THR A 131 22.32 25.32 9.33
CA THR A 131 22.46 24.24 8.35
C THR A 131 22.99 22.96 9.00
N TRP A 132 22.73 21.83 8.36
CA TRP A 132 23.22 20.52 8.75
C TRP A 132 24.41 20.09 7.88
N ASN A 133 25.43 19.55 8.53
CA ASN A 133 26.48 18.77 7.88
C ASN A 133 26.21 17.29 8.15
N VAL A 134 25.61 16.62 7.17
CA VAL A 134 25.09 15.26 7.32
C VAL A 134 26.15 14.26 6.89
N ARG A 135 26.63 13.43 7.82
CA ARG A 135 27.55 12.35 7.49
C ARG A 135 26.82 11.21 6.82
N THR A 136 27.43 10.63 5.80
CA THR A 136 26.92 9.48 5.08
C THR A 136 27.97 8.39 4.98
N THR A 137 27.53 7.14 5.06
CA THR A 137 28.37 5.95 4.93
C THR A 137 27.85 5.08 3.81
N SER A 138 28.76 4.49 3.04
CA SER A 138 28.39 3.56 1.97
C SER A 138 27.87 2.24 2.55
N THR A 139 26.80 1.71 1.95
CA THR A 139 26.22 0.41 2.30
C THR A 139 26.98 -0.77 1.71
N THR A 140 27.83 -0.52 0.71
CA THR A 140 28.68 -1.54 0.08
C THR A 140 30.09 -1.55 0.64
N ASN A 141 30.58 -0.41 1.14
CA ASN A 141 31.86 -0.29 1.81
C ASN A 141 31.77 0.66 3.02
N PRO A 142 31.58 0.14 4.24
CA PRO A 142 31.44 0.97 5.45
C PRO A 142 32.64 1.88 5.79
N THR A 143 33.81 1.65 5.19
CA THR A 143 34.98 2.54 5.35
C THR A 143 34.87 3.82 4.53
N GLU A 144 34.06 3.81 3.47
CA GLU A 144 33.81 4.97 2.63
C GLU A 144 32.78 5.87 3.31
N LYS A 145 33.28 7.04 3.75
CA LYS A 145 32.49 8.08 4.41
C LYS A 145 32.52 9.35 3.58
N ALA A 146 31.38 10.03 3.52
CA ALA A 146 31.23 11.32 2.88
C ALA A 146 30.38 12.24 3.75
N THR A 147 30.40 13.53 3.43
CA THR A 147 29.54 14.53 4.08
C THR A 147 28.67 15.20 3.02
N VAL A 148 27.43 15.51 3.38
CA VAL A 148 26.55 16.42 2.65
C VAL A 148 26.50 17.70 3.46
N GLU A 149 27.16 18.74 2.97
CA GLU A 149 27.35 20.00 3.68
C GLU A 149 26.21 20.99 3.41
N ASP A 150 26.06 21.94 4.34
CA ASP A 150 25.16 23.09 4.24
C ASP A 150 23.70 22.74 3.93
N VAL A 151 23.20 21.64 4.48
CA VAL A 151 21.82 21.17 4.26
C VAL A 151 20.87 22.00 5.12
N ASP A 152 20.01 22.76 4.48
CA ASP A 152 18.97 23.55 5.16
C ASP A 152 17.79 22.69 5.64
N TRP A 153 17.42 21.65 4.87
CA TRP A 153 16.27 20.78 5.16
C TRP A 153 16.56 19.32 4.86
N ILE A 154 16.05 18.46 5.73
CA ILE A 154 16.14 17.01 5.59
C ILE A 154 14.72 16.46 5.49
N TYR A 155 14.42 15.76 4.40
CA TYR A 155 13.14 15.10 4.18
C TYR A 155 13.29 13.58 4.26
N HIS A 156 12.57 12.94 5.17
CA HIS A 156 12.50 11.48 5.28
C HIS A 156 11.39 10.92 4.40
N ALA A 157 11.75 10.49 3.18
CA ALA A 157 10.87 9.81 2.23
C ALA A 157 11.09 8.29 2.25
N THR A 158 11.26 7.71 3.44
CA THR A 158 11.63 6.29 3.65
C THR A 158 10.43 5.33 3.65
N GLY A 159 9.23 5.83 3.34
CA GLY A 159 7.98 5.07 3.39
C GLY A 159 7.48 4.84 4.82
N ALA A 160 6.28 4.25 4.93
CA ALA A 160 5.66 3.90 6.19
C ALA A 160 5.77 2.38 6.45
N PRO A 161 6.41 1.95 7.55
CA PRO A 161 6.32 0.56 7.98
C PRO A 161 4.86 0.25 8.33
N THR A 162 4.39 -0.95 7.99
CA THR A 162 3.07 -1.40 8.45
C THR A 162 3.29 -2.23 9.69
N CYS A 163 2.95 -1.69 10.85
CA CYS A 163 2.95 -2.41 12.11
C CYS A 163 1.60 -2.20 12.79
N THR A 164 0.81 -3.26 12.89
CA THR A 164 -0.52 -3.22 13.49
C THR A 164 -0.48 -2.65 14.90
N ALA A 165 0.53 -3.05 15.69
CA ALA A 165 0.73 -2.59 17.05
C ALA A 165 1.08 -1.09 17.18
N SER A 166 1.60 -0.46 16.12
CA SER A 166 1.99 0.96 16.17
C SER A 166 0.88 1.90 15.71
N ILE A 167 -0.29 1.41 15.30
CA ILE A 167 -1.37 2.25 14.77
C ILE A 167 -2.22 2.79 15.93
N PRO A 168 -2.27 4.11 16.17
CA PRO A 168 -2.96 4.67 17.34
C PRO A 168 -4.45 4.36 17.40
N CYS A 169 -5.15 4.38 16.25
CA CYS A 169 -6.59 4.09 16.23
C CYS A 169 -6.94 2.61 16.47
N LEU A 170 -5.95 1.70 16.45
CA LEU A 170 -6.18 0.27 16.71
C LEU A 170 -5.92 -0.16 18.16
N GLN A 171 -5.40 0.73 19.02
CA GLN A 171 -4.96 0.35 20.37
C GLN A 171 -6.09 -0.25 21.22
N THR A 172 -7.28 0.35 21.18
CA THR A 172 -8.46 -0.17 21.90
C THR A 172 -8.89 -1.54 21.38
N LEU A 173 -8.85 -1.74 20.06
CA LEU A 173 -9.21 -3.02 19.44
C LEU A 173 -8.18 -4.11 19.80
N LEU A 174 -6.89 -3.79 19.76
CA LEU A 174 -5.81 -4.71 20.15
C LEU A 174 -5.88 -5.11 21.62
N ALA A 175 -6.23 -4.17 22.50
CA ALA A 175 -6.36 -4.46 23.93
C ALA A 175 -7.56 -5.35 24.24
N SER A 176 -8.69 -5.14 23.56
CA SER A 176 -9.93 -5.90 23.79
C SER A 176 -9.99 -7.22 23.01
N HIS A 177 -9.42 -7.26 21.81
CA HIS A 177 -9.46 -8.38 20.88
C HIS A 177 -8.07 -8.58 20.28
N PRO A 178 -7.13 -9.15 21.07
CA PRO A 178 -5.78 -9.38 20.58
C PRO A 178 -5.80 -10.33 19.37
N ILE A 179 -4.87 -10.08 18.45
CA ILE A 179 -4.68 -10.85 17.23
C ILE A 179 -3.18 -11.15 17.05
N ALA A 180 -2.86 -12.31 16.50
CA ALA A 180 -1.51 -12.61 16.06
C ALA A 180 -1.11 -11.67 14.91
N THR A 181 0.19 -11.36 14.84
CA THR A 181 0.76 -10.56 13.75
C THR A 181 2.00 -11.23 13.18
N CYS A 182 2.18 -11.18 11.87
CA CYS A 182 3.38 -11.64 11.17
C CYS A 182 3.96 -10.50 10.33
N GLY A 183 5.24 -10.19 10.49
CA GLY A 183 5.89 -9.08 9.77
C GLY A 183 5.22 -7.71 9.98
N GLY A 184 4.54 -7.52 11.12
CA GLY A 184 3.75 -6.32 11.44
C GLY A 184 2.33 -6.30 10.87
N LEU A 185 1.93 -7.28 10.06
CA LEU A 185 0.57 -7.41 9.53
C LEU A 185 -0.31 -8.30 10.43
N PRO A 186 -1.62 -8.02 10.57
CA PRO A 186 -2.53 -8.84 11.34
C PRO A 186 -2.83 -10.16 10.61
N CYS A 187 -2.84 -11.28 11.35
CA CYS A 187 -3.21 -12.61 10.84
C CYS A 187 -4.73 -12.75 10.75
N LEU A 188 -5.34 -12.09 9.76
CA LEU A 188 -6.79 -12.05 9.52
C LEU A 188 -7.36 -13.43 9.12
N THR A 189 -8.69 -13.55 9.09
CA THR A 189 -9.37 -14.68 8.42
C THR A 189 -9.27 -14.56 6.89
N GLU A 190 -9.73 -15.57 6.16
CA GLU A 190 -9.73 -15.56 4.69
C GLU A 190 -10.58 -14.43 4.09
N GLU A 191 -11.69 -14.10 4.76
CA GLU A 191 -12.63 -13.03 4.43
C GLU A 191 -12.13 -11.65 4.89
N LEU A 192 -10.90 -11.59 5.40
CA LEU A 192 -10.24 -10.39 5.92
C LEU A 192 -10.83 -9.88 7.24
N GLN A 193 -11.50 -10.74 7.99
CA GLN A 193 -12.03 -10.42 9.31
C GLN A 193 -10.90 -10.39 10.36
N TRP A 194 -10.99 -9.49 11.33
CA TRP A 194 -10.04 -9.35 12.43
C TRP A 194 -9.92 -10.66 13.24
N ARG A 195 -11.06 -11.25 13.57
CA ARG A 195 -11.19 -12.58 14.19
C ARG A 195 -12.61 -13.07 13.92
N ALA A 196 -12.83 -14.38 13.92
CA ALA A 196 -14.11 -14.98 13.53
C ALA A 196 -15.33 -14.55 14.38
N ASP A 197 -15.09 -13.99 15.57
CA ASP A 197 -16.03 -13.49 16.57
C ASP A 197 -16.08 -11.94 16.67
N VAL A 198 -15.30 -11.22 15.85
CA VAL A 198 -15.23 -9.76 15.88
C VAL A 198 -15.75 -9.18 14.57
N PRO A 199 -16.83 -8.38 14.55
CA PRO A 199 -17.41 -7.81 13.33
C PRO A 199 -16.58 -6.64 12.80
N CYS A 200 -15.30 -6.87 12.54
CA CYS A 200 -14.34 -5.90 12.02
C CYS A 200 -13.57 -6.54 10.87
N TRP A 201 -13.53 -5.85 9.73
CA TRP A 201 -12.82 -6.31 8.54
C TRP A 201 -11.74 -5.29 8.15
N VAL A 202 -10.63 -5.80 7.62
CA VAL A 202 -9.45 -4.99 7.29
C VAL A 202 -9.09 -5.18 5.83
N THR A 203 -8.93 -4.07 5.09
CA THR A 203 -8.49 -4.08 3.70
C THR A 203 -7.22 -3.24 3.51
N GLY A 204 -6.70 -3.18 2.28
CA GLY A 204 -5.49 -2.44 1.97
C GLY A 204 -4.22 -3.19 2.38
N LYS A 205 -3.12 -2.45 2.59
CA LYS A 205 -1.79 -3.03 2.91
C LYS A 205 -1.79 -3.95 4.15
N MET A 206 -2.67 -3.71 5.12
CA MET A 206 -2.81 -4.56 6.30
C MET A 206 -3.40 -5.95 6.00
N ALA A 207 -4.16 -6.09 4.92
CA ALA A 207 -4.69 -7.38 4.46
C ALA A 207 -3.68 -8.20 3.63
N GLY A 208 -2.40 -7.77 3.60
CA GLY A 208 -1.37 -8.35 2.74
C GLY A 208 -1.20 -9.86 2.91
N LEU A 209 -1.32 -10.40 4.13
CA LEU A 209 -1.20 -11.84 4.41
C LEU A 209 -2.28 -12.70 3.76
N ARG A 210 -3.39 -12.10 3.30
CA ARG A 210 -4.51 -12.82 2.66
C ARG A 210 -4.72 -12.41 1.22
N VAL A 211 -4.48 -11.14 0.88
CA VAL A 211 -4.67 -10.58 -0.47
C VAL A 211 -3.39 -10.66 -1.32
N GLY A 212 -2.22 -10.70 -0.70
CA GLY A 212 -0.92 -10.75 -1.37
C GLY A 212 -0.26 -9.38 -1.60
N PRO A 213 0.82 -9.33 -2.40
CA PRO A 213 1.70 -8.16 -2.49
C PRO A 213 1.01 -6.88 -2.97
N GLY A 214 -0.03 -7.04 -3.80
CA GLY A 214 -0.83 -5.94 -4.35
C GLY A 214 -1.90 -5.39 -3.39
N ALA A 215 -2.02 -5.90 -2.16
CA ALA A 215 -3.09 -5.51 -1.23
C ALA A 215 -3.22 -4.00 -1.01
N GLY A 216 -2.11 -3.25 -1.11
CA GLY A 216 -2.09 -1.80 -0.94
C GLY A 216 -2.46 -0.96 -2.17
N ASN A 217 -2.78 -1.56 -3.31
CA ASN A 217 -3.11 -0.86 -4.55
C ASN A 217 -4.54 -1.13 -5.01
N LEU A 218 -4.94 -0.54 -6.15
CA LEU A 218 -6.31 -0.64 -6.68
C LEU A 218 -6.73 -2.08 -7.00
N GLY A 219 -5.81 -2.91 -7.50
CA GLY A 219 -6.09 -4.32 -7.77
C GLY A 219 -6.36 -5.10 -6.48
N GLY A 220 -5.57 -4.84 -5.44
CA GLY A 220 -5.78 -5.40 -4.11
C GLY A 220 -7.05 -4.90 -3.44
N ALA A 221 -7.42 -3.62 -3.64
CA ALA A 221 -8.64 -3.04 -3.11
C ALA A 221 -9.89 -3.74 -3.67
N ARG A 222 -9.91 -4.07 -4.97
CA ARG A 222 -10.99 -4.86 -5.59
C ARG A 222 -11.14 -6.23 -4.93
N VAL A 223 -10.05 -6.98 -4.85
CA VAL A 223 -10.05 -8.33 -4.22
C VAL A 223 -10.46 -8.25 -2.75
N GLY A 224 -9.98 -7.22 -2.04
CA GLY A 224 -10.37 -6.99 -0.64
C GLY A 224 -11.87 -6.74 -0.49
N ALA A 225 -12.45 -5.92 -1.36
CA ALA A 225 -13.89 -5.66 -1.34
C ALA A 225 -14.72 -6.92 -1.58
N GLU A 226 -14.33 -7.75 -2.57
CA GLU A 226 -15.00 -9.03 -2.87
C GLU A 226 -15.03 -9.96 -1.65
N ARG A 227 -13.92 -10.09 -0.93
CA ARG A 227 -13.83 -10.94 0.27
C ARG A 227 -14.61 -10.39 1.46
N VAL A 228 -14.55 -9.08 1.69
CA VAL A 228 -15.26 -8.44 2.80
C VAL A 228 -16.77 -8.59 2.64
N VAL A 229 -17.31 -8.47 1.42
CA VAL A 229 -18.75 -8.65 1.18
C VAL A 229 -19.22 -10.04 1.61
N VAL A 230 -18.46 -11.09 1.29
CA VAL A 230 -18.75 -12.46 1.70
C VAL A 230 -18.75 -12.57 3.23
N GLY A 231 -17.68 -12.10 3.88
CA GLY A 231 -17.56 -12.17 5.34
C GLY A 231 -18.67 -11.42 6.08
N VAL A 232 -19.10 -10.25 5.57
CA VAL A 232 -20.22 -9.50 6.15
C VAL A 232 -21.54 -10.24 5.98
N GLN A 233 -21.79 -10.83 4.82
CA GLN A 233 -23.01 -11.60 4.57
C GLN A 233 -23.10 -12.83 5.49
N GLU A 234 -21.99 -13.55 5.66
CA GLU A 234 -21.92 -14.69 6.58
C GLU A 234 -22.16 -14.26 8.03
N TRP A 235 -21.55 -13.15 8.47
CA TRP A 235 -21.75 -12.62 9.81
C TRP A 235 -23.21 -12.27 10.09
N LEU A 236 -23.87 -11.56 9.18
CA LEU A 236 -25.28 -11.21 9.31
C LEU A 236 -26.19 -12.45 9.27
N GLY A 237 -25.82 -13.45 8.46
CA GLY A 237 -26.52 -14.74 8.39
C GLY A 237 -26.52 -15.51 9.70
N ARG A 238 -25.46 -15.39 10.51
CA ARG A 238 -25.36 -16.03 11.84
C ARG A 238 -26.36 -15.45 12.86
N GLY A 239 -26.73 -14.18 12.72
CA GLY A 239 -27.72 -13.52 13.58
C GLY A 239 -29.18 -13.86 13.26
N GLY A 240 -29.45 -14.40 12.06
CA GLY A 240 -30.82 -14.72 11.60
C GLY A 240 -31.36 -16.08 12.02
N GLY A 241 -30.61 -16.87 12.80
CA GLY A 241 -30.99 -18.23 13.24
C GLY A 241 -31.39 -18.35 14.71
N GLY A 242 -31.37 -17.26 15.48
CA GLY A 242 -31.60 -17.29 16.93
C GLY A 242 -32.29 -16.03 17.42
N GLY A 243 -33.59 -15.91 17.13
CA GLY A 243 -34.37 -14.72 17.50
C GLY A 243 -35.87 -14.89 17.27
N GLY A 244 -36.43 -16.03 17.68
CA GLY A 244 -37.87 -16.30 17.67
C GLY A 244 -38.35 -16.68 19.07
N GLY A 245 -38.18 -15.79 20.04
CA GLY A 245 -38.62 -16.03 21.42
C GLY A 245 -39.04 -14.72 22.08
N GLY A 246 -40.34 -14.43 22.09
CA GLY A 246 -40.93 -13.45 23.00
C GLY A 246 -42.06 -12.58 22.43
N GLY A 247 -43.31 -13.06 22.61
CA GLY A 247 -44.44 -12.23 23.07
C GLY A 247 -45.36 -11.57 22.02
N GLY A 248 -46.63 -12.03 21.95
CA GLY A 248 -47.73 -11.26 21.38
C GLY A 248 -48.91 -12.06 20.83
N GLU A 249 -49.82 -12.48 21.72
CA GLU A 249 -51.29 -12.62 21.55
C GLU A 249 -51.89 -13.41 20.37
N GLY A 250 -52.35 -14.64 20.71
CA GLY A 250 -53.67 -15.20 20.42
C GLY A 250 -54.34 -14.99 19.06
N GLU A 251 -54.38 -16.06 18.24
CA GLU A 251 -55.62 -16.52 17.62
C GLU A 251 -55.48 -18.00 17.18
N LYS A 252 -56.54 -18.78 17.41
CA LYS A 252 -56.64 -20.19 17.05
C LYS A 252 -56.84 -20.33 15.53
N GLY A 253 -56.02 -21.15 14.87
CA GLY A 253 -56.23 -21.56 13.49
C GLY A 253 -55.54 -22.89 13.21
N GLU A 254 -56.25 -23.79 12.56
CA GLU A 254 -55.97 -25.21 12.31
C GLU A 254 -54.64 -25.49 11.59
N GLY A 255 -54.07 -26.67 11.87
CA GLY A 255 -52.76 -27.09 11.36
C GLY A 255 -52.74 -27.42 9.87
N VAL A 256 -51.55 -27.27 9.28
CA VAL A 256 -51.12 -27.92 8.04
C VAL A 256 -49.61 -28.20 8.15
N ASP A 257 -49.23 -29.43 7.85
CA ASP A 257 -47.87 -29.96 7.78
C ASP A 257 -46.96 -29.22 6.78
N GLY A 258 -45.66 -29.16 7.06
CA GLY A 258 -44.62 -28.99 6.04
C GLY A 258 -43.56 -27.90 6.26
N GLU A 259 -42.64 -28.09 7.22
CA GLU A 259 -41.37 -27.35 7.31
C GLU A 259 -40.17 -28.29 7.12
N GLU A 260 -39.99 -28.83 5.92
CA GLU A 260 -38.71 -29.46 5.51
C GLU A 260 -38.05 -28.77 4.29
N GLY A 261 -38.71 -27.80 3.64
CA GLY A 261 -38.25 -27.25 2.35
C GLY A 261 -37.48 -25.92 2.37
N GLN A 262 -37.22 -25.29 3.53
CA GLN A 262 -36.56 -23.96 3.60
C GLN A 262 -35.04 -24.03 3.81
N GLY A 263 -34.53 -25.10 4.44
CA GLY A 263 -33.07 -25.32 4.57
C GLY A 263 -32.43 -25.70 3.24
N GLU A 264 -33.12 -26.55 2.47
CA GLU A 264 -32.64 -27.11 1.20
C GLU A 264 -32.55 -26.03 0.10
N LYS A 265 -33.61 -25.23 -0.10
CA LYS A 265 -33.62 -24.09 -1.04
C LYS A 265 -32.57 -23.02 -0.74
N ARG A 266 -32.17 -22.90 0.53
CA ARG A 266 -31.16 -21.94 0.97
C ARG A 266 -29.75 -22.50 0.76
N GLY A 267 -29.55 -23.81 0.95
CA GLY A 267 -28.32 -24.53 0.59
C GLY A 267 -28.06 -24.53 -0.91
N GLU A 268 -29.08 -24.80 -1.73
CA GLU A 268 -29.00 -24.75 -3.20
C GLU A 268 -28.58 -23.36 -3.71
N LYS A 269 -29.11 -22.29 -3.10
CA LYS A 269 -28.73 -20.91 -3.43
C LYS A 269 -27.26 -20.58 -3.07
N TRP A 270 -26.72 -21.20 -2.02
CA TRP A 270 -25.32 -21.06 -1.62
C TRP A 270 -24.38 -21.83 -2.54
N GLU A 271 -24.74 -23.05 -2.92
CA GLU A 271 -24.00 -23.85 -3.89
C GLU A 271 -23.99 -23.17 -5.27
N GLU A 272 -25.13 -22.63 -5.73
CA GLU A 272 -25.22 -21.86 -6.97
C GLU A 272 -24.36 -20.57 -6.93
N MET A 273 -24.26 -19.92 -5.76
CA MET A 273 -23.42 -18.74 -5.57
C MET A 273 -21.92 -19.08 -5.55
N MET A 274 -21.54 -20.22 -4.96
CA MET A 274 -20.16 -20.74 -4.98
C MET A 274 -19.74 -21.20 -6.38
N GLU A 275 -20.62 -21.90 -7.11
CA GLU A 275 -20.38 -22.24 -8.52
C GLU A 275 -20.26 -20.99 -9.39
N ARG A 276 -21.06 -19.94 -9.13
CA ARG A 276 -20.92 -18.64 -9.81
C ARG A 276 -19.61 -17.93 -9.48
N ARG A 277 -19.09 -18.08 -8.26
CA ARG A 277 -17.77 -17.57 -7.85
C ARG A 277 -16.65 -18.29 -8.60
N ASP A 278 -16.67 -19.62 -8.61
CA ASP A 278 -15.65 -20.43 -9.27
C ASP A 278 -15.70 -20.21 -10.79
N SER A 279 -16.89 -20.08 -11.38
CA SER A 279 -17.09 -19.67 -12.78
C SER A 279 -16.66 -18.22 -13.07
N ALA A 280 -16.69 -17.32 -12.10
CA ALA A 280 -16.20 -15.94 -12.26
C ALA A 280 -14.66 -15.88 -12.23
N LEU A 281 -14.04 -16.74 -11.42
CA LEU A 281 -12.59 -16.93 -11.41
C LEU A 281 -12.09 -17.54 -12.73
N GLU A 282 -12.81 -18.50 -13.32
CA GLU A 282 -12.52 -19.02 -14.66
C GLU A 282 -12.74 -17.98 -15.78
N ARG A 283 -13.73 -17.08 -15.64
CA ARG A 283 -13.95 -15.99 -16.63
C ARG A 283 -12.85 -14.94 -16.61
N ASP A 284 -12.22 -14.66 -15.47
CA ASP A 284 -11.07 -13.74 -15.38
C ASP A 284 -9.84 -14.29 -16.12
N GLU A 285 -9.78 -15.61 -16.36
CA GLU A 285 -8.76 -16.29 -17.18
C GLU A 285 -8.84 -15.91 -18.68
N TYR A 286 -10.03 -15.50 -19.17
CA TYR A 286 -10.25 -15.14 -20.58
C TYR A 286 -10.38 -13.64 -20.86
N THR A 287 -10.64 -12.79 -19.85
CA THR A 287 -10.83 -11.34 -20.07
C THR A 287 -9.55 -10.51 -20.07
N THR A 288 -8.42 -11.08 -19.64
CA THR A 288 -7.12 -10.38 -19.60
C THR A 288 -6.49 -10.13 -20.98
N ALA A 289 -7.09 -10.64 -22.08
CA ALA A 289 -6.60 -10.48 -23.45
C ALA A 289 -7.23 -9.31 -24.25
N ARG A 290 -8.25 -8.61 -23.73
CA ARG A 290 -8.72 -7.36 -24.38
C ARG A 290 -8.02 -6.15 -23.78
N GLY A 291 -6.96 -5.72 -24.47
CA GLY A 291 -6.17 -4.55 -24.14
C GLY A 291 -7.03 -3.33 -23.80
N ASN A 292 -6.71 -2.72 -22.66
CA ASN A 292 -7.18 -1.40 -22.25
C ASN A 292 -6.84 -0.37 -23.33
N ARG A 293 -7.77 -0.11 -24.24
CA ARG A 293 -7.83 1.16 -24.99
C ARG A 293 -8.43 2.21 -24.06
N PHE A 294 -7.59 2.79 -23.19
CA PHE A 294 -7.93 4.06 -22.56
C PHE A 294 -7.97 5.12 -23.67
N ARG A 295 -9.17 5.58 -24.04
CA ARG A 295 -9.30 6.89 -24.68
C ARG A 295 -8.96 7.92 -23.61
N THR A 296 -7.89 8.67 -23.83
CA THR A 296 -7.59 9.89 -23.10
C THR A 296 -8.77 10.83 -23.23
N LEU A 297 -9.41 11.16 -22.11
CA LEU A 297 -10.32 12.31 -22.04
C LEU A 297 -9.44 13.55 -22.17
N ASP A 298 -9.67 14.29 -23.25
CA ASP A 298 -9.04 15.57 -23.52
C ASP A 298 -9.68 16.63 -22.61
N PHE A 299 -8.93 17.18 -21.67
CA PHE A 299 -9.41 18.16 -20.70
C PHE A 299 -9.47 19.59 -21.27
N ALA A 300 -9.25 19.78 -22.58
CA ALA A 300 -9.27 21.08 -23.24
C ALA A 300 -10.68 21.58 -23.63
N ALA A 301 -11.76 20.88 -23.26
CA ALA A 301 -13.13 21.22 -23.68
C ALA A 301 -14.05 21.79 -22.58
N LEU A 302 -13.49 22.30 -21.48
CA LEU A 302 -14.28 22.87 -20.35
C LEU A 302 -13.88 24.31 -19.97
N GLU A 303 -13.33 25.08 -20.91
CA GLU A 303 -13.30 26.54 -20.81
C GLU A 303 -14.12 27.14 -21.96
N GLY A 304 -15.35 27.56 -21.64
CA GLY A 304 -16.26 28.24 -22.55
C GLY A 304 -17.64 28.42 -21.92
N ASP A 305 -17.98 29.70 -21.68
CA ASP A 305 -19.28 30.28 -21.32
C ASP A 305 -19.75 30.17 -19.85
N GLU A 306 -19.26 31.07 -19.00
CA GLU A 306 -20.00 32.23 -18.44
C GLU A 306 -19.08 33.14 -17.59
#